data_AF-A0A9P7HF50-F1
#
_entry.id   AF-A0A9P7HF50-F1
#
_cell.length_a   1.000
_cell.length_b   1.000
_cell.length_c   1.000
_cell.angle_alpha   90.00
_cell.angle_beta   90.00
_cell.angle_gamma   90.00
#
_symmetry.space_group_name_H-M   'P 1'
#
loop_
_entity.id
_entity.type
_entity.pdbx_description
1 polymer ?
#
loop_
_entity_poly.entity_id
_entity_poly.type
_entity_poly.pdbx_seq_one_letter_code
_entity_poly.pdbx_strand_id
1 'polypeptide(L)'
;MKAVESNDLESLVKLNSILIFNIDCWGASYLRNILSHGPTHITTKQGNKTLPTELWLEILDLTEIRINKNTYKLVYGIEITQKSTNGSTIEPTLICNVLEEWKECGELGGGDHVEVYEKCLKDPSYEIDPEKDRVEEDMEPFFRITKIALENAYWIPVSHLRFQGDFLFHNIEVPDIIARLENGYCNLCMDSRSLDIYMYDTRENASFFCGAVLSHENCGHDAICPLCLGREYAYEYLNVMYGKCEDRYSDEEVEEEEEDTEEEKMAKERFRKRLQKRYQELGYGRWGC
;
A
#
# COMPACT_ATOMS: atom_id res chain seq x y z
N MET A 1 1.21 5.25 -0.87
CA MET A 1 -0.19 5.72 -1.07
C MET A 1 -0.46 7.16 -0.60
N LYS A 2 -1.42 7.85 -1.25
CA LYS A 2 -1.97 9.17 -0.88
C LYS A 2 -3.51 9.15 -0.95
N ALA A 3 -4.18 9.92 -0.10
CA ALA A 3 -5.64 10.06 -0.15
C ALA A 3 -6.07 10.77 -1.44
N VAL A 4 -7.17 10.32 -2.04
CA VAL A 4 -7.74 10.92 -3.26
C VAL A 4 -8.46 12.23 -2.92
N GLU A 5 -8.06 13.31 -3.59
CA GLU A 5 -8.72 14.62 -3.52
C GLU A 5 -9.63 14.85 -4.73
N SER A 6 -10.53 15.83 -4.64
CA SER A 6 -11.44 16.17 -5.74
C SER A 6 -10.70 16.56 -7.04
N ASN A 7 -9.49 17.12 -6.92
CA ASN A 7 -8.68 17.54 -8.07
C ASN A 7 -8.05 16.36 -8.82
N ASP A 8 -7.96 15.18 -8.20
CA ASP A 8 -7.35 14.00 -8.82
C ASP A 8 -8.32 13.27 -9.76
N LEU A 9 -9.63 13.42 -9.54
CA LEU A 9 -10.68 12.55 -10.08
C LEU A 9 -10.68 12.41 -11.61
N GLU A 10 -10.56 13.51 -12.34
CA GLU A 10 -10.54 13.48 -13.81
C GLU A 10 -9.36 12.65 -14.33
N SER A 11 -8.19 12.79 -13.70
CA SER A 11 -6.99 12.05 -14.07
C SER A 11 -7.12 10.56 -13.75
N LEU A 12 -7.65 10.23 -12.57
CA LEU A 12 -7.82 8.84 -12.12
C LEU A 12 -8.80 8.07 -13.02
N VAL A 13 -9.89 8.71 -13.43
CA VAL A 13 -10.87 8.11 -14.34
C VAL A 13 -10.30 7.96 -15.75
N LYS A 14 -9.61 8.98 -16.26
CA LYS A 14 -9.03 8.94 -17.61
C LYS A 14 -7.98 7.84 -17.75
N LEU A 15 -7.19 7.61 -16.70
CA LEU A 15 -6.14 6.60 -16.67
C LEU A 15 -6.63 5.24 -16.16
N ASN A 16 -7.91 5.12 -15.76
CA ASN A 16 -8.43 3.94 -15.06
C ASN A 16 -7.55 3.51 -13.89
N SER A 17 -6.96 4.46 -13.17
CA SER A 17 -5.96 4.22 -12.12
C SER A 17 -6.48 3.22 -11.09
N ILE A 18 -5.61 2.28 -10.70
CA ILE A 18 -5.90 1.35 -9.60
C ILE A 18 -5.75 2.09 -8.27
N LEU A 19 -6.73 1.89 -7.39
CA LEU A 19 -6.88 2.55 -6.09
C LEU A 19 -7.05 1.49 -5.00
N ILE A 20 -6.65 1.84 -3.78
CA ILE A 20 -7.02 1.09 -2.58
C ILE A 20 -8.22 1.78 -1.93
N PHE A 21 -9.29 1.02 -1.71
CA PHE A 21 -10.53 1.48 -1.12
C PHE A 21 -10.77 0.81 0.25
N ASN A 22 -10.84 1.60 1.30
CA ASN A 22 -11.18 1.19 2.65
C ASN A 22 -12.68 1.31 2.87
N ILE A 23 -13.38 0.18 2.82
CA ILE A 23 -14.85 0.13 2.90
C ILE A 23 -15.34 0.66 4.25
N ASP A 24 -14.64 0.31 5.34
CA ASP A 24 -15.07 0.65 6.69
C ASP A 24 -15.00 2.16 6.94
N CYS A 25 -13.90 2.80 6.51
CA CYS A 25 -13.77 4.26 6.58
C CYS A 25 -14.75 4.97 5.64
N TRP A 26 -15.04 4.41 4.46
CA TRP A 26 -16.07 4.99 3.58
C TRP A 26 -17.46 4.95 4.21
N GLY A 27 -17.81 3.86 4.92
CA GLY A 27 -19.07 3.75 5.64
C GLY A 27 -19.24 4.85 6.70
N ALA A 28 -18.17 5.18 7.42
CA ALA A 28 -18.15 6.29 8.37
C ALA A 28 -18.34 7.64 7.65
N SER A 29 -17.59 7.88 6.58
CA SER A 29 -17.71 9.12 5.77
C SER A 29 -19.09 9.28 5.13
N TYR A 30 -19.71 8.18 4.68
CA TYR A 30 -21.09 8.15 4.18
C TYR A 30 -22.08 8.62 5.26
N LEU A 31 -21.96 8.08 6.48
CA LEU A 31 -22.82 8.48 7.60
C LEU A 31 -22.60 9.94 8.00
N ARG A 32 -21.33 10.42 8.04
CA ARG A 32 -21.03 11.84 8.30
C ARG A 32 -21.67 12.75 7.25
N ASN A 33 -21.67 12.34 5.98
CA ASN A 33 -22.35 13.09 4.92
C ASN A 33 -23.87 13.13 5.12
N ILE A 34 -24.52 12.02 5.50
CA ILE A 34 -25.96 12.04 5.80
C ILE A 34 -26.26 12.96 6.97
N LEU A 35 -25.50 12.88 8.06
CA LEU A 35 -25.73 13.64 9.27
C LEU A 35 -25.58 15.15 9.06
N SER A 36 -24.68 15.58 8.18
CA SER A 36 -24.51 17.01 7.84
C SER A 36 -25.73 17.61 7.14
N HIS A 37 -26.54 16.77 6.48
CA HIS A 37 -27.79 17.15 5.84
C HIS A 37 -29.03 16.89 6.73
N GLY A 38 -28.83 16.34 7.93
CA GLY A 38 -29.85 16.07 8.92
C GLY A 38 -30.08 14.57 9.18
N PRO A 39 -30.25 14.14 10.45
CA PRO A 39 -30.38 12.72 10.82
C PRO A 39 -31.76 12.12 10.47
N THR A 40 -32.67 12.91 9.88
CA THR A 40 -34.04 12.49 9.52
C THR A 40 -34.07 11.31 8.55
N HIS A 41 -32.99 11.11 7.79
CA HIS A 41 -32.83 9.98 6.87
C HIS A 41 -32.38 8.68 7.55
N ILE A 42 -31.93 8.74 8.82
CA ILE A 42 -31.50 7.56 9.58
C ILE A 42 -32.57 7.22 10.62
N THR A 43 -33.53 6.40 10.21
CA THR A 43 -34.66 6.01 11.05
C THR A 43 -34.55 4.55 11.50
N THR A 44 -35.10 4.25 12.68
CA THR A 44 -35.32 2.85 13.07
C THR A 44 -36.20 2.13 12.06
N LYS A 45 -36.11 0.79 11.95
CA LYS A 45 -37.01 -0.03 11.10
C LYS A 45 -38.52 0.22 11.31
N GLN A 46 -38.89 0.76 12.48
CA GLN A 46 -40.28 1.12 12.84
C GLN A 46 -40.63 2.59 12.55
N GLY A 47 -39.77 3.32 11.82
CA GLY A 47 -40.04 4.60 11.17
C GLY A 47 -40.02 5.86 12.05
N ASN A 48 -40.09 5.74 13.37
CA ASN A 48 -40.49 6.89 14.22
C ASN A 48 -39.47 7.39 15.24
N LYS A 49 -38.25 6.83 15.28
CA LYS A 49 -37.19 7.29 16.18
C LYS A 49 -35.91 7.56 15.39
N THR A 50 -35.34 8.73 15.62
CA THR A 50 -34.03 9.17 15.14
C THR A 50 -33.18 9.50 16.36
N LEU A 51 -31.90 9.16 16.34
CA LEU A 51 -30.97 9.67 17.33
C LEU A 51 -30.64 11.14 16.99
N PRO A 52 -30.41 12.00 18.00
CA PRO A 52 -29.79 13.31 17.79
C PRO A 52 -28.44 13.18 17.06
N THR A 53 -28.07 14.20 16.30
CA THR A 53 -26.82 14.23 15.53
C THR A 53 -25.61 14.01 16.42
N GLU A 54 -25.62 14.54 17.64
CA GLU A 54 -24.53 14.44 18.61
C GLU A 54 -24.25 12.98 18.98
N LEU A 55 -25.30 12.19 19.23
CA LEU A 55 -25.14 10.76 19.55
C LEU A 55 -24.63 9.96 18.36
N TRP A 56 -25.02 10.33 17.14
CA TRP A 56 -24.48 9.71 15.93
C TRP A 56 -23.00 10.01 15.75
N LEU A 57 -22.56 11.24 16.00
CA LEU A 57 -21.15 11.60 15.93
C LEU A 57 -20.32 10.85 16.98
N GLU A 58 -20.82 10.72 18.21
CA GLU A 58 -20.16 9.90 19.25
C GLU A 58 -20.05 8.42 18.83
N ILE A 59 -21.11 7.86 18.23
CA ILE A 59 -21.07 6.49 17.69
C ILE A 59 -20.01 6.36 16.60
N LEU A 60 -19.94 7.32 15.67
CA LEU A 60 -18.97 7.30 14.58
C LEU A 60 -17.53 7.39 15.10
N ASP A 61 -17.26 8.30 16.03
CA ASP A 61 -15.95 8.44 16.66
C ASP A 61 -15.57 7.14 17.40
N LEU A 62 -16.51 6.50 18.11
CA LEU A 62 -16.28 5.20 18.76
C LEU A 62 -16.03 4.06 17.75
N THR A 63 -16.71 4.07 16.61
CA THR A 63 -16.48 3.08 15.56
C THR A 63 -15.11 3.24 14.96
N GLU A 64 -14.69 4.45 14.61
CA GLU A 64 -13.37 4.74 14.04
C GLU A 64 -12.22 4.35 14.98
N ILE A 65 -12.40 4.52 16.30
CA ILE A 65 -11.40 4.10 17.32
C ILE A 65 -11.31 2.56 17.43
N ARG A 66 -12.39 1.83 17.13
CA ARG A 66 -12.52 0.38 17.37
C ARG A 66 -12.41 -0.49 16.12
N ILE A 67 -12.08 0.07 14.95
CA ILE A 67 -11.83 -0.75 13.77
C ILE A 67 -10.51 -1.52 13.99
N ASN A 68 -10.63 -2.75 14.47
CA ASN A 68 -9.48 -3.62 14.74
C ASN A 68 -8.81 -4.11 13.45
N LYS A 69 -9.55 -4.19 12.34
CA LYS A 69 -9.06 -4.51 10.99
C LYS A 69 -9.97 -3.81 9.97
N ASN A 70 -9.38 -2.98 9.12
CA ASN A 70 -10.07 -2.39 7.98
C ASN A 70 -10.18 -3.40 6.84
N THR A 71 -11.30 -3.35 6.13
CA THR A 71 -11.57 -4.12 4.92
C THR A 71 -11.19 -3.28 3.72
N TYR A 72 -10.13 -3.69 3.03
CA TYR A 72 -9.66 -3.03 1.82
C TYR A 72 -10.11 -3.79 0.57
N LYS A 73 -10.32 -3.04 -0.53
CA LYS A 73 -10.53 -3.56 -1.87
C LYS A 73 -9.65 -2.82 -2.87
N LEU A 74 -9.15 -3.52 -3.87
CA LEU A 74 -8.67 -2.85 -5.08
C LEU A 74 -9.86 -2.43 -5.91
N VAL A 75 -9.86 -1.17 -6.33
CA VAL A 75 -10.89 -0.61 -7.19
C VAL A 75 -10.25 0.25 -8.27
N TYR A 76 -10.97 0.53 -9.33
CA TYR A 76 -10.51 1.42 -10.39
C TYR A 76 -11.66 2.30 -10.91
N GLY A 77 -11.34 3.55 -11.24
CA GLY A 77 -12.31 4.53 -11.71
C GLY A 77 -12.82 4.21 -13.11
N ILE A 78 -14.14 4.24 -13.30
CA ILE A 78 -14.80 4.05 -14.60
C ILE A 78 -15.20 5.39 -15.20
N GLU A 79 -15.96 6.17 -14.44
CA GLU A 79 -16.51 7.44 -14.88
C GLU A 79 -16.95 8.29 -13.68
N ILE A 80 -17.22 9.57 -13.95
CA ILE A 80 -17.86 10.49 -13.02
C ILE A 80 -19.23 10.83 -13.59
N THR A 81 -20.28 10.52 -12.84
CA THR A 81 -21.67 10.82 -13.23
C THR A 81 -22.28 11.86 -12.30
N GLN A 82 -23.37 12.48 -12.74
CA GLN A 82 -24.18 13.37 -11.91
C GLN A 82 -25.36 12.55 -11.37
N LYS A 83 -25.40 12.31 -10.06
CA LYS A 83 -26.48 11.54 -9.43
C LYS A 83 -27.13 12.32 -8.30
N SER A 84 -28.43 12.10 -8.12
CA SER A 84 -29.12 12.60 -6.93
C SER A 84 -28.77 11.73 -5.73
N THR A 85 -28.11 12.34 -4.75
CA THR A 85 -28.03 11.80 -3.39
C THR A 85 -29.24 12.29 -2.62
N ASN A 86 -29.98 11.35 -2.02
CA ASN A 86 -31.09 11.60 -1.09
C ASN A 86 -32.26 12.45 -1.63
N GLY A 87 -32.45 12.53 -2.96
CA GLY A 87 -33.69 13.04 -3.58
C GLY A 87 -33.82 14.55 -3.77
N SER A 88 -32.82 15.36 -3.40
CA SER A 88 -32.89 16.83 -3.58
C SER A 88 -31.69 17.46 -4.27
N THR A 89 -30.49 16.87 -4.19
CA THR A 89 -29.25 17.47 -4.70
C THR A 89 -28.56 16.52 -5.66
N ILE A 90 -28.32 17.00 -6.88
CA ILE A 90 -27.51 16.32 -7.87
C ILE A 90 -26.05 16.65 -7.54
N GLU A 91 -25.22 15.63 -7.33
CA GLU A 91 -23.79 15.81 -7.09
C GLU A 91 -22.93 14.89 -7.97
N PRO A 92 -21.67 15.28 -8.24
CA PRO A 92 -20.71 14.40 -8.89
C PRO A 92 -20.49 13.13 -8.06
N THR A 93 -20.56 11.97 -8.72
CA THR A 93 -20.37 10.65 -8.12
C THR A 93 -19.35 9.88 -8.95
N LEU A 94 -18.24 9.49 -8.31
CA LEU A 94 -17.25 8.60 -8.87
C LEU A 94 -17.79 7.17 -8.86
N ILE A 95 -17.76 6.50 -10.01
CA ILE A 95 -18.08 5.09 -10.13
C ILE A 95 -16.78 4.31 -10.18
N CYS A 96 -16.61 3.39 -9.23
CA CYS A 96 -15.46 2.52 -9.14
C CYS A 96 -15.89 1.05 -9.25
N ASN A 97 -15.29 0.31 -10.17
CA ASN A 97 -15.42 -1.14 -10.16
C ASN A 97 -14.45 -1.76 -9.16
N VAL A 98 -14.85 -2.88 -8.56
CA VAL A 98 -13.94 -3.74 -7.81
C VAL A 98 -13.09 -4.52 -8.79
N LEU A 99 -11.78 -4.53 -8.55
CA LEU A 99 -10.87 -5.45 -9.20
C LEU A 99 -10.90 -6.75 -8.40
N GLU A 100 -11.60 -7.77 -8.89
CA GLU A 100 -11.79 -9.04 -8.16
C GLU A 100 -10.63 -10.03 -8.38
N GLU A 101 -9.98 -9.95 -9.55
CA GLU A 101 -8.87 -10.82 -9.93
C GLU A 101 -7.62 -9.98 -10.21
N TRP A 102 -6.56 -10.26 -9.45
CA TRP A 102 -5.22 -9.72 -9.68
C TRP A 102 -4.18 -10.75 -9.27
N LYS A 103 -2.97 -10.65 -9.83
CA LYS A 103 -1.84 -11.48 -9.39
C LYS A 103 -1.33 -10.97 -8.05
N GLU A 104 -1.16 -11.87 -7.09
CA GLU A 104 -0.69 -11.53 -5.75
C GLU A 104 0.73 -10.98 -5.78
N CYS A 105 0.92 -9.85 -5.13
CA CYS A 105 2.20 -9.17 -4.98
C CYS A 105 3.18 -9.99 -4.13
N GLY A 106 2.69 -10.69 -3.10
CA GLY A 106 3.51 -11.53 -2.21
C GLY A 106 4.22 -12.70 -2.89
N GLU A 107 3.80 -13.06 -4.11
CA GLU A 107 4.35 -14.15 -4.92
C GLU A 107 5.30 -13.67 -6.03
N LEU A 108 5.54 -12.36 -6.16
CA LEU A 108 6.45 -11.83 -7.18
C LEU A 108 7.88 -12.35 -6.93
N GLY A 109 8.47 -12.97 -7.97
CA GLY A 109 9.73 -13.69 -7.87
C GLY A 109 11.00 -12.86 -8.08
N GLY A 110 10.89 -11.60 -8.50
CA GLY A 110 12.05 -10.78 -8.82
C GLY A 110 11.78 -9.27 -8.86
N GLY A 111 12.86 -8.51 -8.90
CA GLY A 111 12.82 -7.04 -8.96
C GLY A 111 12.17 -6.52 -10.25
N ASP A 112 12.47 -7.16 -11.38
CA ASP A 112 11.87 -6.81 -12.68
C ASP A 112 10.35 -6.99 -12.64
N HIS A 113 9.84 -8.11 -12.09
CA HIS A 113 8.39 -8.32 -11.90
C HIS A 113 7.74 -7.23 -11.05
N VAL A 114 8.41 -6.77 -9.99
CA VAL A 114 7.92 -5.66 -9.14
C VAL A 114 7.87 -4.35 -9.95
N GLU A 115 8.89 -4.05 -10.74
CA GLU A 115 8.91 -2.84 -11.59
C GLU A 115 7.77 -2.85 -12.61
N VAL A 116 7.53 -3.97 -13.29
CA VAL A 116 6.43 -4.08 -14.26
C VAL A 116 5.09 -3.98 -13.57
N TYR A 117 4.92 -4.61 -12.41
CA TYR A 117 3.69 -4.50 -11.61
C TYR A 117 3.40 -3.05 -11.24
N GLU A 118 4.40 -2.30 -10.76
CA GLU A 118 4.27 -0.88 -10.43
C GLU A 118 4.00 0.00 -11.65
N LYS A 119 4.54 -0.33 -12.83
CA LYS A 119 4.17 0.33 -14.09
C LYS A 119 2.69 0.11 -14.40
N CYS A 120 2.19 -1.12 -14.29
CA CYS A 120 0.79 -1.45 -14.49
C CYS A 120 -0.14 -0.82 -13.43
N LEU A 121 0.32 -0.60 -12.19
CA LEU A 121 -0.45 0.13 -11.17
C LEU A 121 -0.61 1.62 -11.55
N LYS A 122 0.46 2.23 -12.08
CA LYS A 122 0.48 3.64 -12.50
C LYS A 122 -0.29 3.87 -13.79
N ASP A 123 -0.11 2.97 -14.75
CA ASP A 123 -0.80 2.96 -16.04
C ASP A 123 -1.36 1.55 -16.30
N PRO A 124 -2.63 1.32 -15.96
CA PRO A 124 -3.25 0.02 -16.20
C PRO A 124 -3.48 -0.32 -17.67
N SER A 125 -3.20 0.61 -18.59
CA SER A 125 -3.13 0.35 -20.02
C SER A 125 -1.71 0.02 -20.52
N TYR A 126 -0.73 -0.05 -19.62
CA TYR A 126 0.63 -0.41 -19.95
C TYR A 126 0.69 -1.80 -20.61
N GLU A 127 1.21 -1.82 -21.83
CA GLU A 127 1.50 -3.07 -22.55
C GLU A 127 2.89 -3.57 -22.14
N ILE A 128 2.92 -4.73 -21.49
CA ILE A 128 4.17 -5.37 -21.06
C ILE A 128 4.97 -5.78 -22.30
N ASP A 129 6.22 -5.35 -22.36
CA ASP A 129 7.18 -5.70 -23.42
C ASP A 129 8.22 -6.64 -22.81
N PRO A 130 8.13 -7.97 -23.01
CA PRO A 130 8.97 -8.94 -22.30
C PRO A 130 10.47 -8.69 -22.42
N GLU A 131 10.94 -8.18 -23.57
CA GLU A 131 12.35 -7.89 -23.80
C GLU A 131 12.80 -6.64 -23.02
N LYS A 132 12.02 -5.56 -23.08
CA LYS A 132 12.35 -4.32 -22.36
C LYS A 132 12.14 -4.44 -20.86
N ASP A 133 11.12 -5.19 -20.46
CA ASP A 133 10.70 -5.37 -19.09
C ASP A 133 11.40 -6.55 -18.39
N ARG A 134 12.15 -7.37 -19.14
CA ARG A 134 12.94 -8.50 -18.64
C ARG A 134 12.10 -9.52 -17.87
N VAL A 135 10.92 -9.80 -18.42
CA VAL A 135 9.97 -10.78 -17.88
C VAL A 135 9.68 -11.86 -18.93
N GLU A 136 8.95 -12.89 -18.52
CA GLU A 136 8.61 -14.02 -19.38
C GLU A 136 7.69 -13.61 -20.55
N GLU A 137 7.90 -14.19 -21.74
CA GLU A 137 7.14 -13.85 -22.96
C GLU A 137 5.63 -14.14 -22.85
N ASP A 138 5.26 -15.13 -22.06
CA ASP A 138 3.89 -15.62 -21.86
C ASP A 138 3.24 -15.09 -20.56
N MET A 139 3.79 -14.02 -19.99
CA MET A 139 3.24 -13.41 -18.78
C MET A 139 1.79 -12.95 -18.98
N GLU A 140 0.90 -13.49 -18.15
CA GLU A 140 -0.47 -12.98 -18.06
C GLU A 140 -0.51 -11.56 -17.45
N PRO A 141 -1.46 -10.70 -17.87
CA PRO A 141 -1.60 -9.37 -17.30
C PRO A 141 -1.92 -9.44 -15.80
N PHE A 142 -1.29 -8.57 -15.02
CA PHE A 142 -1.49 -8.52 -13.56
C PHE A 142 -2.92 -8.18 -13.14
N PHE A 143 -3.65 -7.45 -13.99
CA PHE A 143 -5.00 -6.96 -13.73
C PHE A 143 -5.89 -7.15 -14.95
N ARG A 144 -7.19 -7.36 -14.72
CA ARG A 144 -8.22 -7.37 -15.77
C ARG A 144 -9.22 -6.24 -15.54
N ILE A 145 -9.05 -5.14 -16.28
CA ILE A 145 -9.92 -3.97 -16.21
C ILE A 145 -11.03 -4.03 -17.26
N THR A 146 -12.24 -3.69 -16.85
CA THR A 146 -13.39 -3.51 -17.74
C THR A 146 -13.88 -2.06 -17.73
N LYS A 147 -14.37 -1.56 -18.87
CA LYS A 147 -14.87 -0.17 -18.99
C LYS A 147 -16.35 0.01 -18.64
N ILE A 148 -17.01 -1.06 -18.17
CA ILE A 148 -18.44 -1.06 -17.89
C ILE A 148 -18.62 -1.24 -16.39
N ALA A 149 -19.48 -0.43 -15.77
CA ALA A 149 -19.83 -0.60 -14.37
C ALA A 149 -20.40 -2.01 -14.12
N LEU A 150 -19.80 -2.76 -13.19
CA LEU A 150 -20.24 -4.10 -12.80
C LEU A 150 -21.27 -4.03 -11.66
N GLU A 151 -21.93 -5.15 -11.37
CA GLU A 151 -22.95 -5.23 -10.30
C GLU A 151 -22.39 -4.83 -8.93
N ASN A 152 -21.11 -5.11 -8.66
CA ASN A 152 -20.43 -4.80 -7.40
C ASN A 152 -19.74 -3.42 -7.39
N ALA A 153 -20.08 -2.51 -8.33
CA ALA A 153 -19.46 -1.19 -8.39
C ALA A 153 -19.84 -0.31 -7.19
N TYR A 154 -18.86 0.45 -6.70
CA TYR A 154 -19.05 1.47 -5.68
C TYR A 154 -19.37 2.83 -6.32
N TRP A 155 -20.39 3.49 -5.76
CA TRP A 155 -20.84 4.80 -6.18
C TRP A 155 -20.48 5.77 -5.07
N ILE A 156 -19.39 6.51 -5.25
CA ILE A 156 -18.78 7.35 -4.22
C ILE A 156 -19.11 8.81 -4.55
N PRO A 157 -20.03 9.45 -3.82
CA PRO A 157 -20.25 10.88 -3.96
C PRO A 157 -18.97 11.66 -3.66
N VAL A 158 -18.64 12.64 -4.51
CA VAL A 158 -17.38 13.40 -4.40
C VAL A 158 -17.34 14.23 -3.12
N SER A 159 -18.49 14.62 -2.57
CA SER A 159 -18.57 15.27 -1.25
C SER A 159 -17.98 14.39 -0.13
N HIS A 160 -18.02 13.06 -0.26
CA HIS A 160 -17.52 12.15 0.78
C HIS A 160 -16.02 12.30 1.00
N LEU A 161 -15.26 12.63 -0.05
CA LEU A 161 -13.81 12.83 -0.02
C LEU A 161 -13.37 14.00 0.87
N ARG A 162 -14.31 14.85 1.33
CA ARG A 162 -14.02 16.03 2.16
C ARG A 162 -14.22 15.77 3.66
N PHE A 163 -14.82 14.64 4.02
CA PHE A 163 -15.07 14.32 5.43
C PHE A 163 -13.85 13.64 6.06
N GLN A 164 -13.78 13.72 7.39
CA GLN A 164 -12.72 13.09 8.16
C GLN A 164 -12.69 11.57 7.94
N GLY A 165 -11.48 11.04 7.74
CA GLY A 165 -11.25 9.61 7.50
C GLY A 165 -11.00 9.34 6.03
N ASP A 166 -9.73 9.30 5.63
CA ASP A 166 -9.33 8.94 4.27
C ASP A 166 -9.73 7.48 4.00
N PHE A 167 -10.42 7.26 2.88
CA PHE A 167 -10.94 5.93 2.53
C PHE A 167 -10.62 5.49 1.11
N LEU A 168 -10.16 6.39 0.24
CA LEU A 168 -9.81 6.08 -1.14
C LEU A 168 -8.40 6.61 -1.39
N PHE A 169 -7.51 5.74 -1.85
CA PHE A 169 -6.09 6.04 -1.95
C PHE A 169 -5.55 5.76 -3.35
N HIS A 170 -4.75 6.68 -3.88
CA HIS A 170 -4.01 6.56 -5.13
C HIS A 170 -2.50 6.55 -4.88
N ASN A 171 -1.69 6.47 -5.95
CA ASN A 171 -0.23 6.32 -5.88
C ASN A 171 0.16 5.15 -4.96
N ILE A 172 -0.47 4.01 -5.23
CA ILE A 172 -0.27 2.77 -4.50
C ILE A 172 0.96 2.05 -5.05
N GLU A 173 1.69 1.41 -4.16
CA GLU A 173 2.88 0.61 -4.47
C GLU A 173 2.64 -0.84 -4.08
N VAL A 174 3.49 -1.75 -4.56
CA VAL A 174 3.44 -3.18 -4.21
C VAL A 174 3.40 -3.43 -2.68
N PRO A 175 4.24 -2.77 -1.85
CA PRO A 175 4.14 -2.85 -0.40
C PRO A 175 2.76 -2.48 0.19
N ASP A 176 2.08 -1.48 -0.39
CA ASP A 176 0.75 -1.05 0.07
C ASP A 176 -0.27 -2.17 -0.18
N ILE A 177 -0.19 -2.86 -1.32
CA ILE A 177 -1.08 -3.97 -1.67
C ILE A 177 -0.86 -5.15 -0.72
N ILE A 178 0.40 -5.57 -0.57
CA ILE A 178 0.77 -6.66 0.34
C ILE A 178 0.22 -6.39 1.73
N ALA A 179 0.50 -5.20 2.27
CA ALA A 179 0.12 -4.84 3.63
C ALA A 179 -1.40 -4.78 3.88
N ARG A 180 -2.17 -4.30 2.89
CA ARG A 180 -3.59 -3.98 3.08
C ARG A 180 -4.55 -5.02 2.52
N LEU A 181 -4.16 -5.74 1.47
CA LEU A 181 -5.03 -6.63 0.72
C LEU A 181 -4.62 -8.10 0.85
N GLU A 182 -3.32 -8.38 1.05
CA GLU A 182 -2.80 -9.74 1.15
C GLU A 182 -2.49 -10.15 2.59
N ASN A 183 -2.96 -9.37 3.58
CA ASN A 183 -2.66 -9.54 5.01
C ASN A 183 -1.15 -9.56 5.32
N GLY A 184 -0.40 -8.92 4.44
CA GLY A 184 1.05 -8.92 4.40
C GLY A 184 1.68 -10.29 4.18
N TYR A 185 0.98 -11.17 3.47
CA TYR A 185 1.56 -12.39 2.94
C TYR A 185 2.72 -12.06 2.00
N CYS A 186 3.87 -12.71 2.22
CA CYS A 186 5.03 -12.55 1.36
C CYS A 186 5.88 -13.82 1.38
N ASN A 187 5.92 -14.52 0.25
CA ASN A 187 6.67 -15.76 0.09
C ASN A 187 8.19 -15.54 0.21
N LEU A 188 8.69 -14.36 -0.21
CA LEU A 188 10.11 -14.04 -0.14
C LEU A 188 10.65 -14.01 1.30
N CYS A 189 9.88 -13.47 2.25
CA CYS A 189 10.32 -13.33 3.64
C CYS A 189 9.58 -14.24 4.62
N MET A 190 8.68 -15.08 4.12
CA MET A 190 7.80 -15.92 4.95
C MET A 190 7.13 -15.09 6.04
N ASP A 191 6.60 -13.94 5.65
CA ASP A 191 5.90 -12.99 6.51
C ASP A 191 6.75 -12.33 7.61
N SER A 192 8.07 -12.53 7.67
CA SER A 192 8.90 -11.91 8.71
C SER A 192 9.23 -10.44 8.45
N ARG A 193 9.08 -9.97 7.20
CA ARG A 193 9.47 -8.63 6.69
C ARG A 193 10.99 -8.36 6.77
N SER A 194 11.75 -9.32 7.27
CA SER A 194 13.20 -9.42 7.22
C SER A 194 13.59 -10.64 6.38
N LEU A 195 14.85 -10.74 6.01
CA LEU A 195 15.41 -11.92 5.37
C LEU A 195 16.49 -12.44 6.30
N ASP A 196 16.26 -13.62 6.87
CA ASP A 196 17.08 -14.27 7.89
C ASP A 196 18.48 -14.64 7.35
N ILE A 197 19.53 -14.17 8.02
CA ILE A 197 20.93 -14.49 7.66
C ILE A 197 21.30 -15.98 7.71
N TYR A 198 20.56 -16.77 8.48
CA TYR A 198 20.83 -18.20 8.64
C TYR A 198 20.14 -19.04 7.56
N MET A 199 19.30 -18.42 6.73
CA MET A 199 18.78 -19.02 5.51
C MET A 199 19.64 -18.58 4.31
N TYR A 200 19.96 -19.52 3.42
CA TYR A 200 20.82 -19.30 2.25
C TYR A 200 20.42 -18.03 1.46
N ASP A 201 21.43 -17.27 1.03
CA ASP A 201 21.38 -16.20 0.03
C ASP A 201 20.38 -15.06 0.27
N THR A 202 20.05 -14.71 1.52
CA THR A 202 19.14 -13.59 1.82
C THR A 202 19.62 -12.24 1.32
N ARG A 203 20.94 -11.99 1.35
CA ARG A 203 21.57 -10.83 0.72
C ARG A 203 21.45 -10.89 -0.80
N GLU A 204 21.76 -12.01 -1.43
CA GLU A 204 21.66 -12.15 -2.88
C GLU A 204 20.21 -12.00 -3.36
N ASN A 205 19.25 -12.56 -2.62
CA ASN A 205 17.82 -12.39 -2.86
C ASN A 205 17.41 -10.90 -2.73
N ALA A 206 17.81 -10.21 -1.66
CA ALA A 206 17.55 -8.78 -1.52
C ALA A 206 18.19 -7.97 -2.65
N SER A 207 19.45 -8.27 -2.99
CA SER A 207 20.22 -7.68 -4.08
C SER A 207 19.59 -7.88 -5.45
N PHE A 208 19.15 -9.10 -5.75
CA PHE A 208 18.48 -9.46 -7.00
C PHE A 208 17.20 -8.65 -7.16
N PHE A 209 16.39 -8.55 -6.11
CA PHE A 209 15.20 -7.70 -6.12
C PHE A 209 15.54 -6.21 -6.24
N CYS A 210 16.64 -5.75 -5.66
CA CYS A 210 17.06 -4.35 -5.76
C CYS A 210 17.78 -4.03 -7.08
N GLY A 211 18.10 -5.02 -7.92
CA GLY A 211 18.96 -4.82 -9.10
C GLY A 211 20.40 -4.41 -8.74
N ALA A 212 20.84 -4.70 -7.52
CA ALA A 212 22.14 -4.32 -7.00
C ALA A 212 23.08 -5.52 -7.02
N VAL A 213 24.19 -5.44 -7.78
CA VAL A 213 25.28 -6.42 -7.68
C VAL A 213 26.07 -6.11 -6.42
N LEU A 214 25.81 -6.82 -5.33
CA LEU A 214 26.63 -6.71 -4.12
C LEU A 214 27.73 -7.78 -4.15
N SER A 215 28.99 -7.34 -4.14
CA SER A 215 30.18 -8.18 -4.32
C SER A 215 30.86 -8.61 -3.01
N HIS A 216 30.11 -8.85 -1.92
CA HIS A 216 30.75 -9.16 -0.62
C HIS A 216 30.06 -10.30 0.12
N GLU A 217 30.87 -11.11 0.81
CA GLU A 217 30.48 -12.27 1.61
C GLU A 217 29.61 -11.89 2.83
N ASN A 218 28.89 -12.89 3.35
CA ASN A 218 27.92 -12.80 4.45
C ASN A 218 28.44 -12.04 5.68
N CYS A 219 27.92 -10.84 5.85
CA CYS A 219 27.91 -10.08 7.08
C CYS A 219 26.67 -10.48 7.88
N GLY A 220 26.85 -11.05 9.08
CA GLY A 220 25.79 -11.65 9.89
C GLY A 220 24.72 -10.69 10.46
N HIS A 221 24.11 -9.85 9.63
CA HIS A 221 22.90 -9.06 9.96
C HIS A 221 21.78 -9.35 8.97
N ASP A 222 20.54 -9.43 9.47
CA ASP A 222 19.35 -9.65 8.66
C ASP A 222 19.18 -8.54 7.62
N ALA A 223 18.73 -8.88 6.42
CA ALA A 223 18.31 -7.90 5.43
C ALA A 223 16.82 -7.57 5.58
N ILE A 224 16.39 -6.49 4.96
CA ILE A 224 14.97 -6.11 4.92
C ILE A 224 14.34 -6.67 3.66
N CYS A 225 13.10 -7.16 3.77
CA CYS A 225 12.38 -7.66 2.62
C CYS A 225 12.02 -6.51 1.65
N PRO A 226 12.57 -6.51 0.41
CA PRO A 226 12.31 -5.46 -0.58
C PRO A 226 10.86 -5.45 -1.05
N LEU A 227 10.19 -6.60 -1.04
CA LEU A 227 8.81 -6.75 -1.47
C LEU A 227 7.83 -6.18 -0.43
N CYS A 228 8.08 -6.42 0.86
CA CYS A 228 7.22 -5.95 1.94
C CYS A 228 7.37 -4.46 2.25
N LEU A 229 8.57 -3.88 2.17
CA LEU A 229 8.81 -2.49 2.57
C LEU A 229 9.12 -1.55 1.40
N GLY A 230 9.52 -2.10 0.25
CA GLY A 230 9.95 -1.37 -0.92
C GLY A 230 11.45 -1.54 -1.19
N ARG A 231 11.79 -1.61 -2.48
CA ARG A 231 13.18 -1.78 -2.96
C ARG A 231 14.11 -0.67 -2.49
N GLU A 232 13.60 0.57 -2.41
CA GLU A 232 14.37 1.71 -1.91
C GLU A 232 14.86 1.53 -0.46
N TYR A 233 14.01 0.97 0.41
CA TYR A 233 14.34 0.74 1.81
C TYR A 233 15.32 -0.41 1.96
N ALA A 234 15.14 -1.49 1.19
CA ALA A 234 16.08 -2.60 1.18
C ALA A 234 17.45 -2.17 0.64
N TYR A 235 17.49 -1.41 -0.45
CA TYR A 235 18.73 -0.87 -1.02
C TYR A 235 19.44 0.08 -0.04
N GLU A 236 18.70 1.00 0.60
CA GLU A 236 19.26 1.90 1.60
C GLU A 236 19.75 1.13 2.84
N TYR A 237 19.01 0.09 3.28
CA TYR A 237 19.46 -0.79 4.36
C TYR A 237 20.80 -1.44 4.03
N LEU A 238 20.92 -2.00 2.82
CA LEU A 238 22.14 -2.64 2.32
C LEU A 238 23.33 -1.67 2.28
N ASN A 239 23.11 -0.39 2.00
CA ASN A 239 24.18 0.61 1.96
C ASN A 239 24.52 1.21 3.34
N VAL A 240 23.51 1.54 4.15
CA VAL A 240 23.68 2.28 5.40
C VAL A 240 24.08 1.37 6.56
N MET A 241 23.54 0.14 6.60
CA MET A 241 23.79 -0.78 7.71
C MET A 241 25.04 -1.64 7.49
N TYR A 242 25.52 -1.77 6.25
CA TYR A 242 26.66 -2.63 5.89
C TYR A 242 27.84 -1.89 5.24
N GLY A 243 27.95 -0.57 5.45
CA GLY A 243 29.18 0.15 5.12
C GLY A 243 30.39 -0.56 5.73
N LYS A 244 31.32 -0.97 4.85
CA LYS A 244 32.58 -1.69 5.14
C LYS A 244 32.46 -3.10 5.74
N CYS A 245 31.87 -4.03 5.01
CA CYS A 245 32.35 -5.42 5.11
C CYS A 245 33.62 -5.51 4.26
N GLU A 246 34.75 -5.04 4.79
CA GLU A 246 36.04 -5.30 4.15
C GLU A 246 36.26 -6.81 4.10
N ASP A 247 36.77 -7.27 2.95
CA ASP A 247 37.04 -8.66 2.63
C ASP A 247 37.83 -9.32 3.79
N ARG A 248 37.14 -10.15 4.60
CA ARG A 248 37.75 -10.96 5.67
C ARG A 248 38.54 -12.11 5.07
N TYR A 249 39.61 -11.80 4.34
CA TYR A 249 40.69 -12.70 4.00
C TYR A 249 42.03 -12.04 4.32
N SER A 250 42.24 -11.66 5.58
CA SER A 250 43.59 -11.72 6.15
C SER A 250 43.54 -12.66 7.35
N ASP A 251 44.42 -13.66 7.36
CA ASP A 251 44.64 -14.62 8.45
C ASP A 251 45.21 -13.96 9.73
N GLU A 252 44.92 -12.68 9.96
CA GLU A 252 45.35 -11.94 11.14
C GLU A 252 44.12 -11.58 11.96
N GLU A 253 43.97 -12.28 13.09
CA GLU A 253 43.06 -11.95 14.18
C GLU A 253 43.27 -10.48 14.61
N VAL A 254 42.51 -9.56 14.03
CA VAL A 254 42.35 -8.21 14.55
C VAL A 254 40.87 -8.02 14.86
N GLU A 255 40.51 -8.29 16.11
CA GLU A 255 39.25 -7.88 16.73
C GLU A 255 39.27 -6.36 16.99
N GLU A 256 39.31 -5.55 15.94
CA GLU A 256 38.91 -4.16 16.03
C GLU A 256 37.67 -3.99 15.14
N GLU A 257 36.49 -4.08 15.75
CA GLU A 257 35.31 -3.46 15.16
C GLU A 257 35.66 -1.99 14.97
N GLU A 258 35.96 -1.54 13.74
CA GLU A 258 36.09 -0.12 13.46
C GLU A 258 34.82 0.55 13.96
N GLU A 259 34.91 1.32 15.06
CA GLU A 259 33.76 2.02 15.60
C GLU A 259 33.21 2.94 14.51
N ASP A 260 31.90 2.82 14.22
CA ASP A 260 31.20 3.72 13.31
C ASP A 260 31.60 5.17 13.60
N THR A 261 31.92 5.92 12.55
CA THR A 261 32.07 7.37 12.66
C THR A 261 30.77 8.00 13.17
N GLU A 262 30.85 9.18 13.80
CA GLU A 262 29.64 9.90 14.24
C GLU A 262 28.69 10.21 13.06
N GLU A 263 29.21 10.38 11.85
CA GLU A 263 28.41 10.55 10.64
C GLU A 263 27.65 9.27 10.27
N GLU A 264 28.30 8.11 10.34
CA GLU A 264 27.68 6.80 10.10
C GLU A 264 26.64 6.47 11.17
N LYS A 265 26.93 6.72 12.46
CA LYS A 265 25.96 6.57 13.55
C LYS A 265 24.72 7.43 13.30
N MET A 266 24.90 8.69 12.92
CA MET A 266 23.79 9.58 12.57
C MET A 266 23.02 9.10 11.34
N ALA A 267 23.70 8.58 10.31
CA ALA A 267 23.05 8.03 9.12
C ALA A 267 22.19 6.80 9.45
N LYS A 268 22.74 5.83 10.20
CA LYS A 268 22.02 4.64 10.68
C LYS A 268 20.81 5.03 11.52
N GLU A 269 20.94 5.99 12.44
CA GLU A 269 19.82 6.46 13.26
C GLU A 269 18.72 7.14 12.45
N ARG A 270 19.07 8.00 11.48
CA ARG A 270 18.10 8.62 10.57
C ARG A 270 17.34 7.57 9.78
N PHE A 271 18.05 6.57 9.29
CA PHE A 271 17.47 5.50 8.51
C PHE A 271 16.54 4.61 9.36
N ARG A 272 16.94 4.21 10.57
CA ARG A 272 16.07 3.46 11.50
C ARG A 272 14.75 4.19 11.79
N LYS A 273 14.78 5.52 11.96
CA LYS A 273 13.56 6.33 12.13
C LYS A 273 12.66 6.29 10.91
N ARG A 274 13.23 6.43 9.70
CA ARG A 274 12.48 6.33 8.44
C ARG A 274 11.88 4.95 8.26
N LEU A 275 12.65 3.90 8.52
CA LEU A 275 12.20 2.53 8.44
C LEU A 275 11.04 2.27 9.42
N GLN A 276 11.18 2.69 10.67
CA GLN A 276 10.13 2.57 11.67
C GLN A 276 8.86 3.32 11.24
N LYS A 277 8.99 4.48 10.58
CA LYS A 277 7.85 5.19 10.00
C LYS A 277 7.18 4.37 8.89
N ARG A 278 7.96 3.76 7.99
CA ARG A 278 7.45 2.90 6.91
C ARG A 278 6.66 1.70 7.45
N TYR A 279 7.16 1.02 8.49
CA TYR A 279 6.41 -0.06 9.17
C TYR A 279 5.05 0.41 9.71
N GLN A 280 4.99 1.61 10.28
CA GLN A 280 3.75 2.19 10.79
C GLN A 280 2.78 2.56 9.66
N GLU A 281 3.30 3.17 8.58
CA GLU A 281 2.52 3.54 7.39
C GLU A 281 1.88 2.31 6.72
N LEU A 282 2.60 1.20 6.66
CA LEU A 282 2.09 -0.08 6.14
C LEU A 282 1.21 -0.82 7.16
N GLY A 283 1.20 -0.41 8.43
CA GLY A 283 0.38 -1.05 9.47
C GLY A 283 0.95 -2.36 10.01
N TYR A 284 2.24 -2.63 9.79
CA TYR A 284 2.95 -3.79 10.37
C TYR A 284 3.32 -3.59 11.85
N GLY A 285 3.18 -2.37 12.39
CA GLY A 285 3.49 -2.06 13.78
C GLY A 285 4.91 -1.52 13.97
N ARG A 286 5.68 -2.10 14.91
CA ARG A 286 7.08 -1.71 15.19
C ARG A 286 8.07 -2.74 14.68
N TRP A 287 9.20 -2.25 14.19
CA TRP A 287 10.33 -3.08 13.79
C TRP A 287 11.18 -3.42 15.03
N GLY A 288 11.55 -4.70 15.19
CA GLY A 288 12.49 -5.15 16.24
C GLY A 288 11.95 -5.23 17.67
N CYS A 289 10.76 -5.82 17.87
CA CYS A 289 10.30 -6.23 19.21
C CYS A 289 10.87 -7.61 19.59
#